data_AF-A0A536UZK3-F1
#
_entry.id   AF-A0A536UZK3-F1
#
_cell.length_a   1.000
_cell.length_b   1.000
_cell.length_c   1.000
_cell.angle_alpha   90.00
_cell.angle_beta   90.00
_cell.angle_gamma   90.00
#
_symmetry.space_group_name_H-M   'P 1'
#
loop_
_entity.id
_entity.type
_entity.pdbx_description
1 polymer ?
#
loop_
_entity_poly.entity_id
_entity_poly.type
_entity_poly.pdbx_seq_one_letter_code
_entity_poly.pdbx_strand_id
1 'polypeptide(L)'
;VVVLHQLGNHGPAYYKRYPPELRRFTPTCDTPELRRCTREEIVNAYDNALLATDHFLAQTIALLQRLSATHDTALLYVSDHGESLGENNIYLHGLPYAIAPREQTEVPMLMWFSDGFAKSRGLDLACLVQRAKEPTSHDHLFHSILGLLDVRTSVYEPAWDLTASCRR
;
A
#
# COMPACT_ATOMS: atom_id res chain seq x y z
N VAL A 1 -3.02 4.28 17.59
CA VAL A 1 -3.02 4.00 16.13
C VAL A 1 -3.22 5.32 15.42
N VAL A 2 -2.41 5.62 14.40
CA VAL A 2 -2.59 6.78 13.53
C VAL A 2 -2.91 6.25 12.14
N VAL A 3 -3.98 6.78 11.52
CA VAL A 3 -4.39 6.40 10.16
C VAL A 3 -4.17 7.60 9.24
N LEU A 4 -3.39 7.39 8.19
CA LEU A 4 -3.13 8.38 7.15
C LEU A 4 -3.82 7.91 5.86
N HIS A 5 -4.92 8.56 5.51
CA HIS A 5 -5.68 8.23 4.30
C HIS A 5 -5.18 9.09 3.13
N GLN A 6 -4.45 8.46 2.21
CA GLN A 6 -3.80 9.16 1.11
C GLN A 6 -4.77 9.36 -0.06
N LEU A 7 -4.60 10.46 -0.80
CA LEU A 7 -5.15 10.55 -2.16
C LEU A 7 -4.39 9.61 -3.13
N GLY A 8 -3.12 9.32 -2.82
CA GLY A 8 -2.30 8.33 -3.54
C GLY A 8 -2.25 8.58 -5.05
N ASN A 9 -2.57 7.54 -5.81
CA ASN A 9 -2.50 7.52 -7.27
C ASN A 9 -3.83 7.93 -7.96
N HIS A 10 -4.77 8.54 -7.23
CA HIS A 10 -6.11 8.81 -7.76
C HIS A 10 -6.10 9.65 -9.06
N GLY A 11 -6.73 9.10 -10.10
CA GLY A 11 -6.93 9.71 -11.42
C GLY A 11 -8.14 10.65 -11.50
N PRO A 12 -8.53 11.12 -12.70
CA PRO A 12 -7.79 11.00 -13.95
C PRO A 12 -6.59 11.97 -14.02
N ALA A 13 -6.49 12.94 -13.10
CA ALA A 13 -5.42 13.95 -13.10
C ALA A 13 -4.17 13.46 -12.37
N TYR A 14 -3.55 12.36 -12.82
CA TYR A 14 -2.36 11.75 -12.19
C TYR A 14 -1.18 12.74 -12.06
N TYR A 15 -1.01 13.61 -13.05
CA TYR A 15 0.02 14.66 -13.08
C TYR A 15 -0.04 15.65 -11.91
N LYS A 16 -1.13 15.66 -11.12
CA LYS A 16 -1.28 16.46 -9.91
C LYS A 16 -0.97 15.69 -8.62
N ARG A 17 -0.49 14.44 -8.70
CA ARG A 17 -0.17 13.57 -7.55
C ARG A 17 1.29 13.63 -7.13
N TYR A 18 2.14 14.24 -7.93
CA TYR A 18 3.57 14.34 -7.68
C TYR A 18 4.08 15.75 -7.99
N PRO A 19 5.10 16.23 -7.25
CA PRO A 19 5.74 17.50 -7.54
C PRO A 19 6.73 17.34 -8.71
N PRO A 20 7.19 18.46 -9.32
CA PRO A 20 8.10 18.42 -10.48
C PRO A 20 9.37 17.59 -10.28
N GLU A 21 9.90 17.54 -9.06
CA GLU A 21 11.14 16.81 -8.71
C GLU A 21 10.98 15.29 -8.81
N LEU A 22 9.74 14.79 -8.75
CA LEU A 22 9.41 13.37 -8.91
C LEU A 22 8.91 13.03 -10.33
N ARG A 23 8.91 13.99 -11.27
CA ARG A 23 8.57 13.76 -12.68
C ARG A 23 9.74 13.09 -13.42
N ARG A 24 9.92 11.79 -13.18
CA ARG A 24 11.02 10.99 -13.74
C ARG A 24 10.69 10.36 -15.09
N PHE A 25 9.48 9.82 -15.22
CA PHE A 25 9.02 9.18 -16.46
C PHE A 25 8.33 10.20 -17.34
N THR A 26 8.75 10.31 -18.61
CA THR A 26 8.27 11.33 -19.56
C THR A 26 8.20 10.75 -20.98
N PRO A 27 7.32 11.26 -21.87
CA PRO A 27 6.34 12.33 -21.65
C PRO A 27 5.19 11.91 -20.71
N THR A 28 4.44 12.86 -20.15
CA THR A 28 3.32 12.59 -19.21
C THR A 28 2.01 13.18 -19.71
N CYS A 29 0.90 12.55 -19.33
CA CYS A 29 -0.45 13.05 -19.59
C CYS A 29 -0.81 14.18 -18.62
N ASP A 30 -0.58 15.44 -19.02
CA ASP A 30 -0.81 16.62 -18.18
C ASP A 30 -2.24 17.20 -18.33
N THR A 31 -3.24 16.31 -18.46
CA THR A 31 -4.67 16.64 -18.58
C THR A 31 -5.54 15.55 -17.93
N PRO A 32 -6.70 15.87 -17.34
CA PRO A 32 -7.65 14.85 -16.89
C PRO A 32 -8.36 14.13 -18.05
N GLU A 33 -8.22 14.59 -19.30
CA GLU A 33 -8.85 13.96 -20.46
C GLU A 33 -7.99 12.80 -21.00
N LEU A 34 -7.92 11.68 -20.28
CA LEU A 34 -7.04 10.53 -20.58
C LEU A 34 -7.08 10.07 -22.05
N ARG A 35 -8.25 10.12 -22.69
CA ARG A 35 -8.43 9.78 -24.12
C ARG A 35 -7.62 10.62 -25.11
N ARG A 36 -7.10 11.78 -24.69
CA ARG A 36 -6.25 12.66 -25.50
C ARG A 36 -4.77 12.32 -25.39
N CYS A 37 -4.41 11.43 -24.47
CA CYS A 37 -3.05 11.00 -24.23
C CYS A 37 -2.84 9.59 -24.79
N THR A 38 -1.60 9.29 -25.14
CA THR A 38 -1.17 7.92 -25.35
C THR A 38 -1.22 7.13 -24.05
N ARG A 39 -1.37 5.80 -24.13
CA ARG A 39 -1.30 4.95 -22.93
C ARG A 39 0.03 5.10 -22.19
N GLU A 40 1.14 5.27 -22.91
CA GLU A 40 2.46 5.49 -22.31
C GLU A 40 2.52 6.78 -21.49
N GLU A 41 1.97 7.90 -21.97
CA GLU A 41 1.90 9.15 -21.21
C GLU A 41 1.07 9.03 -19.93
N ILE A 42 0.00 8.22 -19.96
CA ILE A 42 -0.84 7.94 -18.80
C ILE A 42 -0.05 7.10 -17.78
N VAL A 43 0.58 6.01 -18.24
CA VAL A 43 1.42 5.14 -17.40
C VAL A 43 2.57 5.93 -16.78
N ASN A 44 3.27 6.76 -17.54
CA ASN A 44 4.35 7.61 -17.03
C ASN A 44 3.86 8.58 -15.93
N ALA A 45 2.67 9.17 -16.10
CA ALA A 45 2.09 10.03 -15.07
C ALA A 45 1.68 9.21 -13.82
N TYR A 46 1.13 8.02 -14.00
CA TYR A 46 0.79 7.11 -12.90
C TYR A 46 2.04 6.64 -12.13
N ASP A 47 3.11 6.27 -12.83
CA ASP A 47 4.38 5.83 -12.22
C ASP A 47 5.08 6.96 -11.46
N ASN A 48 4.99 8.20 -11.94
CA ASN A 48 5.47 9.36 -11.18
C ASN A 48 4.65 9.58 -9.88
N ALA A 49 3.35 9.28 -9.89
CA ALA A 49 2.53 9.30 -8.69
C ALA A 49 2.92 8.17 -7.71
N LEU A 50 3.32 6.99 -8.22
CA LEU A 50 3.90 5.94 -7.38
C LEU A 50 5.19 6.40 -6.71
N LEU A 51 6.06 7.15 -7.40
CA LEU A 51 7.27 7.72 -6.79
C LEU A 51 6.93 8.68 -5.64
N ALA A 52 5.82 9.43 -5.72
CA ALA A 52 5.35 10.26 -4.61
C ALA A 52 4.88 9.42 -3.41
N THR A 53 4.16 8.33 -3.67
CA THR A 53 3.76 7.37 -2.62
C THR A 53 4.97 6.71 -1.96
N ASP A 54 5.95 6.25 -2.75
CA ASP A 54 7.21 5.69 -2.24
C ASP A 54 7.96 6.71 -1.37
N HIS A 55 8.10 7.95 -1.85
CA HIS A 55 8.74 9.03 -1.10
C HIS A 55 8.04 9.29 0.25
N PHE A 56 6.71 9.33 0.26
CA PHE A 56 5.91 9.48 1.48
C PHE A 56 6.14 8.33 2.47
N LEU A 57 6.12 7.08 1.99
CA LEU A 57 6.35 5.90 2.84
C LEU A 57 7.78 5.90 3.40
N ALA A 58 8.78 6.23 2.58
CA ALA A 58 10.17 6.34 3.01
C ALA A 58 10.37 7.41 4.10
N GLN A 59 9.76 8.59 3.92
CA GLN A 59 9.78 9.65 4.94
C GLN A 59 9.09 9.24 6.24
N THR A 60 7.97 8.52 6.13
CA THR A 60 7.23 7.99 7.28
C THR A 60 8.07 6.97 8.05
N ILE A 61 8.68 6.01 7.36
CA ILE A 61 9.60 5.03 7.98
C ILE A 61 10.78 5.74 8.65
N ALA A 62 11.40 6.72 7.99
CA ALA A 62 12.50 7.48 8.56
C ALA A 62 12.09 8.24 9.85
N LEU A 63 10.87 8.76 9.90
CA LEU A 63 10.31 9.35 11.13
C LEU A 63 10.14 8.30 12.23
N LEU A 64 9.52 7.16 11.92
CA LEU A 64 9.27 6.07 12.88
C LEU A 64 10.57 5.46 13.41
N GLN A 65 11.63 5.40 12.60
CA GLN A 65 12.98 5.00 13.01
C GLN A 65 13.59 5.99 14.02
N ARG A 66 13.41 7.30 13.83
CA ARG A 66 13.87 8.28 14.83
C ARG A 66 13.13 8.15 16.16
N LEU A 67 11.83 7.84 16.10
CA LEU A 67 10.98 7.63 17.28
C LEU A 67 11.25 6.27 17.96
N SER A 68 11.88 5.32 17.26
CA SER A 68 12.09 3.97 17.80
C SER A 68 13.09 3.89 18.96
N ALA A 69 13.78 5.00 19.27
CA ALA A 69 14.60 5.12 20.47
C ALA A 69 13.77 5.10 21.76
N THR A 70 12.50 5.49 21.71
CA THR A 70 11.61 5.60 22.88
C THR A 70 10.27 4.89 22.71
N HIS A 71 9.93 4.45 21.50
CA HIS A 71 8.64 3.81 21.19
C HIS A 71 8.84 2.55 20.33
N ASP A 72 7.99 1.55 20.55
CA ASP A 72 7.83 0.46 19.60
C ASP A 72 6.97 0.96 18.43
N THR A 73 7.57 1.07 17.24
CA THR A 73 6.95 1.68 16.06
C THR A 73 6.77 0.66 14.94
N ALA A 74 5.67 0.81 14.20
CA ALA A 74 5.35 -0.02 13.04
C ALA A 74 4.60 0.82 12.00
N LEU A 75 4.69 0.40 10.73
CA LEU A 75 3.94 0.94 9.61
C LEU A 75 3.26 -0.21 8.87
N LEU A 76 1.99 -0.04 8.53
CA LEU A 76 1.27 -0.87 7.58
C LEU A 76 0.74 0.05 6.48
N TYR A 77 1.04 -0.28 5.23
CA TYR A 77 0.50 0.36 4.05
C TYR A 77 -0.25 -0.67 3.21
N VAL A 78 -1.41 -0.29 2.69
CA VAL A 78 -2.14 -1.05 1.68
C VAL A 78 -2.97 -0.09 0.84
N SER A 79 -3.05 -0.32 -0.47
CA SER A 79 -3.96 0.42 -1.34
C SER A 79 -5.39 -0.10 -1.18
N ASP A 80 -6.39 0.76 -1.28
CA ASP A 80 -7.81 0.36 -1.24
C ASP A 80 -8.24 -0.45 -2.47
N HIS A 81 -7.71 -0.11 -3.64
CA HIS A 81 -7.82 -0.86 -4.89
C HIS A 81 -6.67 -0.50 -5.84
N GLY A 82 -6.65 -1.11 -7.03
CA GLY A 82 -5.73 -0.77 -8.13
C GLY A 82 -6.39 0.14 -9.19
N GLU A 83 -5.78 0.27 -10.37
CA GLU A 83 -6.22 1.20 -11.42
C GLU A 83 -6.04 0.58 -12.82
N SER A 84 -7.04 0.72 -13.71
CA SER A 84 -6.87 0.42 -15.14
C SER A 84 -6.33 1.64 -15.87
N LEU A 85 -5.32 1.43 -16.73
CA LEU A 85 -4.57 2.48 -17.42
C LEU A 85 -4.74 2.43 -18.94
N GLY A 86 -5.81 1.79 -19.43
CA GLY A 86 -6.16 1.69 -20.85
C GLY A 86 -6.10 0.26 -21.41
N GLU A 87 -5.79 -0.74 -20.59
CA GLU A 87 -5.91 -2.15 -20.95
C GLU A 87 -7.35 -2.42 -21.42
N ASN A 88 -7.52 -3.01 -22.61
CA ASN A 88 -8.83 -3.27 -23.20
C ASN A 88 -9.76 -2.02 -23.26
N ASN A 89 -9.16 -0.83 -23.37
CA ASN A 89 -9.88 0.45 -23.36
C ASN A 89 -10.63 0.73 -22.04
N ILE A 90 -10.20 0.11 -20.94
CA ILE A 90 -10.69 0.34 -19.58
C ILE A 90 -9.76 1.33 -18.90
N TYR A 91 -10.33 2.37 -18.32
CA TYR A 91 -9.62 3.37 -17.56
C TYR A 91 -10.24 3.51 -16.17
N LEU A 92 -9.45 4.02 -15.24
CA LEU A 92 -9.85 4.27 -13.87
C LEU A 92 -10.15 2.97 -13.11
N HIS A 93 -10.99 3.08 -12.10
CA HIS A 93 -11.44 2.01 -11.23
C HIS A 93 -12.96 2.08 -11.02
N GLY A 94 -13.50 1.16 -10.23
CA GLY A 94 -14.92 1.12 -9.89
C GLY A 94 -15.75 0.17 -10.75
N LEU A 95 -15.11 -0.76 -11.45
CA LEU A 95 -15.84 -1.87 -12.08
C LEU A 95 -16.43 -2.80 -11.01
N PRO A 96 -17.59 -3.42 -11.27
CA PRO A 96 -18.13 -4.44 -10.39
C PRO A 96 -17.11 -5.56 -10.17
N TYR A 97 -16.88 -5.95 -8.92
CA TYR A 97 -15.81 -6.88 -8.54
C TYR A 97 -15.81 -8.18 -9.36
N ALA A 98 -17.00 -8.73 -9.67
CA ALA A 98 -17.16 -9.96 -10.45
C ALA A 98 -16.59 -9.89 -11.88
N ILE A 99 -16.35 -8.68 -12.41
CA ILE A 99 -15.80 -8.45 -13.75
C ILE A 99 -14.60 -7.50 -13.72
N ALA A 100 -14.14 -7.08 -12.54
CA ALA A 100 -13.02 -6.17 -12.41
C ALA A 100 -11.73 -6.89 -12.86
N PRO A 101 -10.87 -6.24 -13.67
CA PRO A 101 -9.61 -6.84 -14.08
C PRO A 101 -8.65 -6.86 -12.89
N ARG A 102 -7.61 -7.70 -12.98
CA ARG A 102 -6.60 -7.83 -11.91
C ARG A 102 -5.97 -6.48 -11.56
N GLU A 103 -5.84 -5.59 -12.53
CA GLU A 103 -5.29 -4.24 -12.37
C GLU A 103 -6.08 -3.40 -11.35
N GLN A 104 -7.37 -3.69 -11.12
CA GLN A 104 -8.19 -3.02 -10.10
C GLN A 104 -8.25 -3.78 -8.77
N THR A 105 -7.89 -5.06 -8.72
CA THR A 105 -8.06 -5.91 -7.53
C THR A 105 -6.74 -6.32 -6.86
N GLU A 106 -5.63 -6.34 -7.59
CA GLU A 106 -4.29 -6.62 -7.06
C GLU A 106 -3.65 -5.32 -6.58
N VAL A 107 -3.35 -5.25 -5.28
CA VAL A 107 -2.85 -4.03 -4.62
C VAL A 107 -1.54 -4.27 -3.88
N PRO A 108 -0.67 -3.23 -3.78
CA PRO A 108 0.50 -3.31 -2.93
C PRO A 108 0.10 -3.30 -1.46
N MET A 109 0.78 -4.12 -0.66
CA MET A 109 0.74 -4.09 0.79
C MET A 109 2.17 -4.16 1.33
N LEU A 110 2.47 -3.40 2.37
CA LEU A 110 3.77 -3.38 3.03
C LEU A 110 3.59 -3.29 4.55
N MET A 111 4.42 -4.03 5.28
CA MET A 111 4.60 -3.86 6.71
C MET A 111 6.06 -3.56 7.02
N TRP A 112 6.30 -2.59 7.90
CA TRP A 112 7.60 -2.29 8.45
C TRP A 112 7.50 -2.24 9.97
N PHE A 113 8.51 -2.77 10.67
CA PHE A 113 8.54 -2.84 12.13
C PHE A 113 9.90 -2.33 12.62
N SER A 114 9.91 -1.57 13.71
CA SER A 114 11.16 -1.29 14.43
C SER A 114 11.65 -2.54 15.16
N ASP A 115 12.95 -2.60 15.44
CA ASP A 115 13.53 -3.71 16.21
C ASP A 115 12.86 -3.88 17.58
N GLY A 116 12.51 -2.78 18.24
CA GLY A 116 11.79 -2.78 19.52
C GLY A 116 10.42 -3.43 19.37
N PHE A 117 9.64 -3.00 18.36
CA PHE A 117 8.32 -3.54 18.08
C PHE A 117 8.36 -5.03 17.73
N ALA A 118 9.29 -5.44 16.87
CA ALA A 118 9.45 -6.84 16.50
C ALA A 118 9.77 -7.71 17.72
N LYS A 119 10.67 -7.26 18.60
CA LYS A 119 11.02 -7.99 19.84
C LYS A 119 9.85 -8.04 20.82
N SER A 120 9.17 -6.92 21.07
CA SER A 120 8.08 -6.85 22.05
C SER A 120 6.82 -7.60 21.62
N ARG A 121 6.69 -7.91 20.32
CA ARG A 121 5.62 -8.74 19.75
C ARG A 121 6.05 -10.16 19.39
N GLY A 122 7.31 -10.54 19.67
CA GLY A 122 7.83 -11.86 19.35
C GLY A 122 7.83 -12.18 17.84
N LEU A 123 7.91 -11.17 16.98
CA LEU A 123 7.83 -11.35 15.53
C LEU A 123 9.12 -11.94 14.96
N ASP A 124 8.99 -13.07 14.27
CA ASP A 124 10.02 -13.64 13.41
C ASP A 124 9.95 -12.98 12.03
N LEU A 125 10.81 -11.97 11.81
CA LEU A 125 10.85 -11.21 10.56
C LEU A 125 11.23 -12.08 9.35
N ALA A 126 12.04 -13.13 9.55
CA ALA A 126 12.39 -14.04 8.46
C ALA A 126 11.19 -14.90 8.03
N CYS A 127 10.39 -15.34 9.00
CA CYS A 127 9.09 -15.98 8.74
C CYS A 127 8.14 -15.04 8.00
N LEU A 128 8.01 -13.78 8.43
CA LEU A 128 7.15 -12.80 7.77
C LEU A 128 7.54 -12.53 6.32
N VAL A 129 8.83 -12.49 6.01
CA VAL A 129 9.32 -12.37 4.62
C VAL A 129 8.89 -13.55 3.76
N GLN A 130 8.81 -14.77 4.30
CA GLN A 130 8.24 -15.90 3.55
C GLN A 130 6.73 -15.78 3.43
N ARG A 131 6.02 -15.42 4.51
CA ARG A 131 4.56 -15.22 4.49
C ARG A 131 4.12 -14.15 3.50
N ALA A 132 4.94 -13.13 3.27
CA ALA A 132 4.67 -12.05 2.31
C ALA A 132 4.61 -12.52 0.84
N LYS A 133 5.09 -13.73 0.53
CA LYS A 133 4.99 -14.34 -0.81
C LYS A 133 3.67 -15.07 -1.06
N GLU A 134 2.88 -15.28 -0.02
CA GLU A 134 1.62 -16.01 -0.08
C GLU A 134 0.43 -15.06 -0.33
N PRO A 135 -0.66 -15.55 -0.95
CA PRO A 135 -1.86 -14.76 -1.18
C PRO A 135 -2.38 -14.07 0.08
N THR A 136 -2.84 -12.82 -0.09
CA THR A 136 -3.33 -11.96 0.97
C THR A 136 -4.45 -11.07 0.43
N SER A 137 -5.42 -10.74 1.28
CA SER A 137 -6.55 -9.86 0.97
C SER A 137 -6.79 -8.89 2.13
N HIS A 138 -7.67 -7.91 1.92
CA HIS A 138 -8.12 -7.01 2.98
C HIS A 138 -8.83 -7.71 4.15
N ASP A 139 -9.34 -8.94 3.97
CA ASP A 139 -9.95 -9.72 5.05
C ASP A 139 -8.95 -9.98 6.19
N HIS A 140 -7.66 -10.04 5.85
CA HIS A 140 -6.60 -10.25 6.82
C HIS A 140 -6.27 -9.00 7.64
N LEU A 141 -6.62 -7.81 7.15
CA LEU A 141 -6.19 -6.54 7.72
C LEU A 141 -6.71 -6.36 9.15
N PHE A 142 -8.00 -6.65 9.36
CA PHE A 142 -8.65 -6.50 10.66
C PHE A 142 -7.96 -7.35 11.73
N HIS A 143 -7.80 -8.65 11.47
CA HIS A 143 -7.23 -9.59 12.42
C HIS A 143 -5.73 -9.34 12.64
N SER A 144 -4.98 -8.98 11.58
CA SER A 144 -3.56 -8.64 11.70
C SER A 144 -3.34 -7.42 12.59
N ILE A 145 -4.17 -6.37 12.45
CA ILE A 145 -4.08 -5.19 13.31
C ILE A 145 -4.38 -5.54 14.77
N LEU A 146 -5.43 -6.35 15.04
CA LEU A 146 -5.75 -6.78 16.40
C LEU A 146 -4.59 -7.55 17.04
N GLY A 147 -4.00 -8.50 16.30
CA GLY A 147 -2.87 -9.29 16.78
C GLY A 147 -1.60 -8.45 17.01
N LEU A 148 -1.27 -7.54 16.09
CA LEU A 148 -0.13 -6.62 16.25
C LEU A 148 -0.29 -5.67 17.46
N LEU A 149 -1.53 -5.36 17.85
CA LEU A 149 -1.84 -4.51 18.99
C LEU A 149 -2.09 -5.30 20.29
N ASP A 150 -1.97 -6.63 20.28
CA ASP A 150 -2.25 -7.53 21.41
C ASP A 150 -3.68 -7.35 21.99
N VAL A 151 -4.66 -7.10 21.11
CA VAL A 151 -6.06 -6.93 21.52
C VAL A 151 -6.72 -8.28 21.74
N ARG A 152 -7.27 -8.50 22.94
CA ARG A 152 -8.05 -9.71 23.27
C ARG A 152 -9.53 -9.45 23.06
N THR A 153 -10.13 -10.17 22.10
CA THR A 153 -11.54 -10.05 21.77
C THR A 153 -12.07 -11.36 21.18
N SER A 154 -13.36 -11.63 21.33
CA SER A 154 -14.00 -12.85 20.79
C SER A 154 -14.11 -12.87 19.27
N VAL A 155 -13.97 -11.71 18.61
CA VAL A 155 -14.02 -11.59 17.14
C VAL A 155 -12.65 -11.74 16.48
N TYR A 156 -11.58 -11.98 17.24
CA TYR A 156 -10.25 -12.19 16.69
C TYR A 156 -10.09 -13.65 16.24
N GLU A 157 -9.81 -13.84 14.95
CA GLU A 157 -9.56 -15.14 14.33
C GLU A 157 -8.08 -15.24 13.90
N PRO A 158 -7.26 -16.05 14.59
CA PRO A 158 -5.82 -16.17 14.29
C PRO A 158 -5.50 -16.63 12.87
N ALA A 159 -6.42 -17.35 12.21
CA ALA A 159 -6.22 -17.84 10.84
C ALA A 159 -6.14 -16.71 9.80
N TRP A 160 -6.72 -15.53 10.11
CA TRP A 160 -6.71 -14.35 9.24
C TRP A 160 -5.64 -13.31 9.64
N ASP A 161 -4.90 -13.56 10.72
CA ASP A 161 -3.78 -12.70 11.12
C ASP A 161 -2.50 -13.13 10.40
N LEU A 162 -2.00 -12.26 9.52
CA LEU A 162 -0.79 -12.47 8.72
C LEU A 162 0.47 -12.70 9.55
N THR A 163 0.45 -12.33 10.82
CA THR A 163 1.59 -12.40 11.72
C THR A 163 1.47 -13.51 12.75
N ALA A 164 0.29 -14.13 12.91
CA ALA A 164 0.05 -15.11 13.97
C ALA A 164 0.98 -16.31 13.91
N SER A 165 1.22 -16.90 12.73
CA SER A 165 2.14 -18.04 12.57
C SER A 165 3.62 -17.67 12.72
N CYS A 166 3.94 -16.37 12.72
CA CYS A 166 5.29 -15.85 12.83
C CYS A 166 5.55 -15.15 14.18
N ARG A 167 4.64 -15.26 15.16
CA ARG A 167 4.86 -14.79 16.54
C ARG A 167 5.32 -15.96 17.43
N ARG A 168 6.31 -15.71 18.28
CA ARG A 168 6.87 -16.67 19.25
C ARG A 168 6.78 -16.15 20.68
#